data_AF-A0A1S3KPH8-F1
#
_entry.id   AF-A0A1S3KPH8-F1
#
_cell.length_a   1.000
_cell.length_b   1.000
_cell.length_c   1.000
_cell.angle_alpha   90.00
_cell.angle_beta   90.00
_cell.angle_gamma   90.00
#
_symmetry.space_group_name_H-M   'P 1'
#
loop_
_entity.id
_entity.type
_entity.pdbx_description
1 polymer ?
#
loop_
_entity_poly.entity_id
_entity_poly.type
_entity_poly.pdbx_seq_one_letter_code
_entity_poly.pdbx_strand_id
1 'polypeptide(L)'
;MEAHGVLSLLCVALCAGAFAQQTDRPKFWECPVDLFFVLDTSESVALRAKPPNFYIDQIKSFTERFIMELKEMRQPCDRSLTWNSGALHYSDEI
;
A
#
# COMPACT_ATOMS: atom_id res chain seq x y z
N MET A 1 53.11 -11.06 -31.11
CA MET A 1 52.43 -10.00 -30.33
C MET A 1 50.89 -10.12 -30.36
N GLU A 2 50.33 -11.22 -30.88
CA GLU A 2 48.87 -11.31 -31.12
C GLU A 2 48.08 -11.94 -29.96
N ALA A 3 48.67 -12.88 -29.22
CA ALA A 3 47.95 -13.69 -28.23
C ALA A 3 47.50 -12.90 -26.98
N HIS A 4 48.29 -11.90 -26.57
CA HIS A 4 47.97 -11.06 -25.41
C HIS A 4 46.83 -10.07 -25.69
N GLY A 5 46.72 -9.59 -26.94
CA GLY A 5 45.62 -8.72 -27.37
C GLY A 5 44.29 -9.47 -27.39
N VAL A 6 44.29 -10.69 -27.96
CA VAL A 6 43.10 -11.54 -28.04
C VAL A 6 42.61 -11.95 -26.65
N LEU A 7 43.52 -12.34 -25.75
CA LEU A 7 43.17 -12.72 -24.36
C LEU A 7 42.59 -11.54 -23.57
N SER A 8 43.13 -10.34 -23.77
CA SER A 8 42.64 -9.12 -23.14
C SER A 8 41.23 -8.77 -23.63
N LEU A 9 40.98 -8.85 -24.94
CA LEU A 9 39.64 -8.62 -25.52
C LEU A 9 38.60 -9.65 -25.03
N LEU A 10 38.98 -10.92 -24.91
CA LEU A 10 38.11 -11.96 -24.36
C LEU A 10 37.76 -11.69 -22.90
N CYS A 11 38.73 -11.30 -22.07
CA CYS A 11 38.50 -10.94 -20.67
C CYS A 11 37.55 -9.73 -20.53
N VAL A 12 37.70 -8.70 -21.36
CA VAL A 12 36.83 -7.53 -21.33
C VAL A 12 35.40 -7.89 -21.75
N ALA A 13 35.23 -8.72 -22.77
CA ALA A 13 33.90 -9.18 -23.23
C ALA A 13 33.19 -10.07 -22.18
N LEU A 14 33.92 -10.96 -21.52
CA LEU A 14 33.40 -11.82 -20.44
C LEU A 14 32.99 -11.00 -19.20
N CYS A 15 33.78 -10.00 -18.82
CA CYS A 15 33.44 -9.11 -17.72
C CYS A 15 32.21 -8.25 -18.06
N ALA A 16 32.12 -7.69 -19.28
CA ALA A 16 30.95 -6.90 -19.69
C ALA A 16 29.65 -7.71 -19.71
N GLY A 17 29.70 -8.98 -20.15
CA GLY A 17 28.56 -9.89 -20.12
C GLY A 17 28.11 -10.28 -18.71
N ALA A 18 29.05 -10.42 -17.76
CA ALA A 18 28.74 -10.73 -16.36
C ALA A 18 28.07 -9.58 -15.61
N PHE A 19 28.38 -8.32 -15.95
CA PHE A 19 27.72 -7.14 -15.36
C PHE A 19 26.35 -6.82 -15.97
N ALA A 20 26.06 -7.31 -17.18
CA ALA A 20 24.79 -7.05 -17.86
C ALA A 20 23.61 -7.85 -17.30
N GLN A 21 23.86 -8.84 -16.43
CA GLN A 21 22.80 -9.61 -15.79
C GLN A 21 22.30 -8.88 -14.53
N GLN A 22 21.85 -7.64 -14.72
CA GLN A 22 21.02 -6.95 -13.75
C GLN A 22 19.68 -7.66 -13.75
N THR A 23 19.57 -8.69 -12.90
CA THR A 23 18.35 -9.44 -12.69
C THR A 23 17.23 -8.44 -12.42
N ASP A 24 16.27 -8.36 -13.34
CA ASP A 24 15.01 -7.65 -13.20
C ASP A 24 14.20 -8.39 -12.13
N ARG A 25 14.69 -8.34 -10.88
CA ARG A 25 13.93 -8.81 -9.73
C ARG A 25 12.75 -7.84 -9.64
N PRO A 26 11.50 -8.33 -9.63
CA PRO A 26 10.37 -7.46 -9.37
C PRO A 26 10.69 -6.71 -8.08
N LYS A 27 10.82 -5.39 -8.19
CA LYS A 27 11.08 -4.56 -7.03
C LYS A 27 9.79 -4.62 -6.21
N PHE A 28 9.74 -5.48 -5.20
CA PHE A 28 8.60 -5.60 -4.26
C PHE A 28 8.59 -4.44 -3.24
N TRP A 29 8.79 -3.21 -3.70
CA TRP A 29 8.80 -2.03 -2.84
C TRP A 29 7.40 -1.45 -2.66
N GLU A 30 6.54 -1.51 -3.67
CA GLU A 30 5.14 -1.07 -3.55
C GLU A 30 4.27 -2.17 -2.95
N CYS A 31 3.57 -1.84 -1.88
CA CYS A 31 2.63 -2.72 -1.21
C CYS A 31 1.30 -1.95 -1.04
N PRO A 32 0.41 -2.03 -2.03
CA PRO A 32 -0.91 -1.41 -1.93
C PRO A 32 -1.74 -2.11 -0.86
N VAL A 33 -2.41 -1.31 -0.03
CA VAL A 33 -3.35 -1.76 1.00
C VAL A 33 -4.70 -1.11 0.74
N ASP A 34 -5.70 -1.94 0.48
CA ASP A 34 -7.09 -1.51 0.36
C ASP A 34 -7.80 -1.62 1.72
N LEU A 35 -8.28 -0.50 2.23
CA LEU A 35 -8.98 -0.40 3.51
C LEU A 35 -10.46 -0.05 3.28
N PHE A 36 -11.37 -0.90 3.74
CA PHE A 36 -12.81 -0.67 3.62
C PHE A 36 -13.48 -0.56 4.99
N PHE A 37 -14.15 0.55 5.23
CA PHE A 37 -15.00 0.73 6.41
C PHE A 37 -16.43 0.31 6.11
N VAL A 38 -16.98 -0.56 6.96
CA VAL A 38 -18.42 -0.92 6.94
C VAL A 38 -19.05 -0.38 8.22
N LEU A 39 -19.92 0.60 8.08
CA LEU A 39 -20.56 1.30 9.20
C LEU A 39 -21.98 0.78 9.40
N ASP A 40 -22.26 0.22 10.58
CA ASP A 40 -23.62 -0.08 11.01
C ASP A 40 -24.35 1.24 11.34
N THR A 41 -25.44 1.49 10.61
CA THR A 41 -26.31 2.66 10.78
C THR A 41 -27.71 2.28 11.28
N SER A 42 -27.87 1.06 11.81
CA SER A 42 -29.13 0.58 12.38
C SER A 42 -29.63 1.47 13.52
N GLU A 43 -30.92 1.37 13.82
CA GLU A 43 -31.55 2.09 14.92
C GLU A 43 -30.85 1.85 16.26
N SER A 44 -30.35 0.63 16.48
CA SER A 44 -29.62 0.25 17.70
C SER A 44 -28.32 1.02 17.88
N VAL A 45 -27.78 1.62 16.82
CA VAL A 45 -26.60 2.50 16.82
C VAL A 45 -27.01 3.96 16.80
N ALA A 46 -27.89 4.36 15.87
CA ALA A 46 -28.31 5.75 15.70
C ALA A 46 -29.09 6.30 16.91
N LEU A 47 -30.01 5.51 17.48
CA LEU A 47 -30.95 5.97 18.50
C LEU A 47 -30.41 5.87 19.94
N ARG A 48 -29.13 5.54 20.13
CA ARG A 48 -28.51 5.47 21.46
C ARG A 48 -28.42 6.82 22.16
N ALA A 49 -28.42 7.91 21.41
CA ALA A 49 -28.41 9.27 21.93
C ALA A 49 -29.30 10.17 21.09
N LYS A 50 -29.76 11.28 21.69
CA LYS A 50 -30.43 12.37 20.98
C LYS A 50 -29.42 13.48 20.69
N PRO A 51 -29.46 14.10 19.50
CA PRO A 51 -30.26 13.70 18.33
C PRO A 51 -29.76 12.39 17.69
N PRO A 52 -30.59 11.66 16.91
CA PRO A 52 -30.25 10.36 16.30
C PRO A 52 -28.94 10.32 15.48
N ASN A 53 -28.50 11.46 14.97
CA ASN A 53 -27.25 11.57 14.22
C ASN A 53 -26.00 11.66 15.12
N PHE A 54 -26.14 11.81 16.44
CA PHE A 54 -25.02 12.07 17.34
C PHE A 54 -23.90 11.03 17.25
N TYR A 55 -24.23 9.73 17.23
CA TYR A 55 -23.21 8.69 17.09
C TYR A 55 -22.76 8.48 15.65
N ILE A 56 -23.66 8.65 14.69
CA ILE A 56 -23.32 8.53 13.27
C ILE A 56 -22.30 9.58 12.86
N ASP A 57 -22.51 10.83 13.29
CA ASP A 57 -21.60 11.94 12.99
C ASP A 57 -20.23 11.74 13.67
N GLN A 58 -20.21 11.24 14.91
CA GLN A 58 -18.95 10.90 15.58
C GLN A 58 -18.18 9.78 14.87
N ILE A 59 -18.87 8.72 14.43
CA ILE A 59 -18.24 7.61 13.70
C ILE A 59 -17.70 8.11 12.35
N LYS A 60 -18.46 8.93 11.61
CA LYS A 60 -17.99 9.56 10.37
C LYS A 60 -16.73 10.40 10.60
N SER A 61 -16.77 11.33 11.56
CA SER A 61 -15.61 12.17 11.90
C SER A 61 -14.43 11.38 12.45
N PHE A 62 -14.66 10.22 13.07
CA PHE A 62 -13.60 9.30 13.44
C PHE A 62 -12.97 8.65 12.21
N THR A 63 -13.77 8.08 11.31
CA THR A 63 -13.29 7.41 10.10
C THR A 63 -12.50 8.37 9.20
N GLU A 64 -12.99 9.60 8.99
CA GLU A 64 -12.26 10.62 8.23
C GLU A 64 -10.89 10.94 8.85
N ARG A 65 -10.86 11.19 10.17
CA ARG A 65 -9.59 11.47 10.87
C ARG A 65 -8.65 10.28 10.86
N PHE A 66 -9.18 9.06 11.00
CA PHE A 66 -8.37 7.85 10.94
C PHE A 66 -7.69 7.72 9.58
N ILE A 67 -8.45 7.90 8.48
CA ILE A 67 -7.90 7.84 7.12
C ILE A 67 -6.88 8.95 6.89
N MET A 68 -7.14 10.17 7.36
CA MET A 68 -6.19 11.29 7.28
C MET A 68 -4.85 11.01 8.00
N GLU A 69 -4.88 10.22 9.07
CA GLU A 69 -3.67 9.82 9.80
C GLU A 69 -2.95 8.62 9.16
N LEU A 70 -3.52 7.98 8.14
CA LEU A 70 -2.81 6.97 7.34
C LEU A 70 -1.74 7.66 6.49
N LYS A 71 -0.53 7.70 7.03
CA LYS A 71 0.64 8.21 6.33
C LYS A 71 1.28 7.08 5.53
N GLU A 72 1.79 7.42 4.35
CA GLU A 72 2.77 6.56 3.67
C GLU A 72 3.97 6.41 4.61
N MET A 73 4.20 5.20 5.08
CA MET A 73 5.26 4.90 6.02
C MET A 73 6.10 3.74 5.51
N ARG A 74 7.41 3.83 5.74
CA ARG A 74 8.33 2.75 5.40
C ARG A 74 8.15 1.62 6.41
N GLN A 75 7.72 0.46 5.93
CA GLN A 75 7.54 -0.74 6.73
C GLN A 75 8.84 -1.56 6.76
N PRO A 76 8.96 -2.54 7.69
CA PRO A 76 10.04 -3.51 7.66
C PRO A 76 10.25 -4.12 6.26
N CYS A 77 11.47 -4.58 5.99
CA CYS A 77 11.86 -5.14 4.69
C CYS A 77 11.84 -4.15 3.52
N ASP A 78 12.05 -2.86 3.78
CA ASP A 78 12.15 -1.82 2.75
C ASP A 78 10.84 -1.58 1.96
N ARG A 79 9.74 -1.85 2.66
CA ARG A 79 8.32 -1.68 2.29
C ARG A 79 7.88 -0.24 2.09
N SER A 80 7.33 0.16 0.95
CA SER A 80 6.48 1.35 0.85
C SER A 80 5.01 0.94 0.80
N LEU A 81 4.24 1.29 1.83
CA LEU A 81 2.78 1.10 1.79
C LEU A 81 2.13 2.25 1.04
N THR A 82 1.28 1.90 0.08
CA THR A 82 0.35 2.84 -0.54
C THR A 82 -1.06 2.49 -0.08
N TRP A 83 -1.87 3.51 0.24
CA TRP A 83 -3.19 3.30 0.83
C TRP A 83 -4.27 3.64 -0.18
N ASN A 84 -5.24 2.75 -0.32
CA ASN A 84 -6.51 3.02 -0.95
C ASN A 84 -7.61 2.79 0.08
N SER A 85 -8.61 3.66 0.13
CA SER A 85 -9.66 3.54 1.15
C SER A 85 -11.05 3.85 0.63
N GLY A 86 -12.03 3.13 1.16
CA GLY A 86 -13.44 3.33 0.88
C GLY A 86 -14.29 3.13 2.13
N ALA A 87 -15.50 3.67 2.11
CA ALA A 87 -16.46 3.49 3.19
C ALA A 87 -17.85 3.18 2.61
N LEU A 88 -18.55 2.25 3.26
CA LEU A 88 -19.96 1.97 3.03
C LEU A 88 -20.68 1.94 4.37
N HIS A 89 -21.97 2.28 4.35
CA HIS A 89 -22.83 2.09 5.51
C HIS A 89 -23.96 1.13 5.17
N TYR A 90 -24.43 0.39 6.17
CA TYR A 90 -25.53 -0.55 6.04
C TYR A 90 -26.54 -0.33 7.17
N SER A 91 -27.82 -0.42 6.81
CA SER A 91 -28.97 -0.54 7.72
C SER A 91 -29.97 -1.43 7.01
N ASP A 92 -30.47 -2.45 7.71
CA ASP A 92 -31.46 -3.36 7.15
C ASP A 92 -32.87 -2.72 7.19
N GLU A 93 -33.73 -3.07 6.23
CA GLU A 93 -35.17 -2.78 6.26
C GLU A 93 -35.89 -4.09 6.61
N ILE A 94 -36.61 -4.13 7.73
CA ILE A 94 -37.49 -5.25 8.12
C ILE A 94 -38.92 -5.01 7.70
#